data_AF-A0A2W2B4Y5-F1
#
_entry.id   AF-A0A2W2B4Y5-F1
#
_cell.length_a   1.000
_cell.length_b   1.000
_cell.length_c   1.000
_cell.angle_alpha   90.00
_cell.angle_beta   90.00
_cell.angle_gamma   90.00
#
_symmetry.space_group_name_H-M   'P 1'
#
loop_
_entity.id
_entity.type
_entity.pdbx_description
1 polymer ?
#
loop_
_entity_poly.entity_id
_entity_poly.type
_entity_poly.pdbx_seq_one_letter_code
_entity_poly.pdbx_strand_id
1 'polypeptide(L)'
;MRIKPALRFIETFQIIGVIILLVSAYYYFFSFGDFTYLIFAIAGMAILAGTILFKRKIIQFVLARVDYPGVFFDLCERLRFIDNLSVDESDKVLDDLYYPQYDTDQFLADNGLTAEIRNAGSTQSSALAISTAIFMVALLLIRPHINRWLLPVLFFALVALVRYFIPKRGKGLPLYTFTPEGIITEQGIIAWQSVYDWTAGAKAGKGRSIMVQFVEPGRKALILYPYHLTHSNVEILMLLAHYKHKYGGRVN
;
A
#
# COMPACT_ATOMS: atom_id res chain seq x y z
N MET A 1 3.01 -16.28 1.82
CA MET A 1 3.53 -14.95 1.44
C MET A 1 2.78 -13.89 2.23
N ARG A 2 3.48 -12.90 2.80
CA ARG A 2 2.85 -11.81 3.57
C ARG A 2 2.10 -10.82 2.66
N ILE A 3 1.08 -10.15 3.18
CA ILE A 3 0.20 -9.25 2.42
C ILE A 3 0.96 -8.05 1.85
N LYS A 4 1.79 -7.37 2.66
CA LYS A 4 2.51 -6.16 2.19
C LYS A 4 3.43 -6.42 0.99
N PRO A 5 4.29 -7.46 1.02
CA PRO A 5 5.05 -7.87 -0.17
C PRO A 5 4.17 -8.24 -1.38
N ALA A 6 3.03 -8.88 -1.14
CA ALA A 6 2.10 -9.30 -2.20
C ALA A 6 1.48 -8.09 -2.93
N LEU A 7 1.03 -7.08 -2.18
CA LEU A 7 0.53 -5.82 -2.75
C LEU A 7 1.63 -5.08 -3.53
N ARG A 8 2.84 -4.97 -2.95
CA ARG A 8 3.99 -4.36 -3.63
C ARG A 8 4.35 -5.08 -4.92
N PHE A 9 4.23 -6.41 -4.96
CA PHE A 9 4.49 -7.19 -6.17
C PHE A 9 3.51 -6.83 -7.30
N ILE A 10 2.21 -6.72 -6.98
CA ILE A 10 1.19 -6.30 -7.96
C ILE A 10 1.45 -4.88 -8.46
N GLU A 11 1.75 -3.94 -7.57
CA GLU A 11 2.04 -2.54 -7.94
C GLU A 11 3.33 -2.44 -8.78
N THR A 12 4.39 -3.13 -8.37
CA THR A 12 5.70 -3.09 -9.07
C THR A 12 5.58 -3.67 -10.48
N PHE A 13 4.78 -4.71 -10.67
CA PHE A 13 4.57 -5.31 -11.97
C PHE A 13 3.94 -4.33 -12.98
N GLN A 14 3.02 -3.46 -12.52
CA GLN A 14 2.46 -2.40 -13.36
C GLN A 14 3.49 -1.32 -13.71
N ILE A 15 4.31 -0.92 -12.73
CA ILE A 15 5.37 0.09 -12.92
C ILE A 15 6.41 -0.39 -13.93
N ILE A 16 6.82 -1.66 -13.86
CA ILE A 16 7.76 -2.26 -14.83
C ILE A 16 7.23 -2.14 -16.27
N GLY A 17 5.93 -2.43 -16.48
CA GLY A 17 5.32 -2.27 -17.80
C GLY A 17 5.37 -0.83 -18.33
N VAL A 18 5.13 0.16 -17.46
CA VAL A 18 5.20 1.59 -17.83
C VAL A 18 6.64 2.01 -18.13
N ILE A 19 7.62 1.58 -17.33
CA ILE A 19 9.04 1.88 -17.55
C ILE A 19 9.49 1.32 -18.91
N ILE A 20 9.13 0.07 -19.22
CA ILE A 20 9.47 -0.55 -20.51
C ILE A 20 8.86 0.26 -21.66
N LEU A 21 7.61 0.71 -21.54
CA LEU A 21 6.96 1.54 -22.56
C LEU A 21 7.66 2.88 -22.75
N LEU A 22 8.03 3.56 -21.66
CA LEU A 22 8.74 4.85 -21.72
C LEU A 22 10.13 4.70 -22.35
N VAL A 23 10.86 3.63 -22.01
CA VAL A 23 12.16 3.32 -22.63
C VAL A 23 11.98 3.04 -24.12
N SER A 24 11.03 2.18 -24.50
CA SER A 24 10.75 1.88 -25.91
C SER A 24 10.33 3.12 -26.70
N ALA A 25 9.49 4.00 -26.13
CA ALA A 25 9.08 5.25 -26.76
C ALA A 25 10.26 6.23 -26.92
N TYR A 26 11.08 6.40 -25.88
CA TYR A 26 12.29 7.23 -25.94
C TYR A 26 13.22 6.77 -27.06
N TYR A 27 13.50 5.46 -27.15
CA TYR A 27 14.36 4.92 -28.20
C TYR A 27 13.77 5.12 -29.60
N TYR A 28 12.45 4.96 -29.78
CA TYR A 28 11.77 5.17 -31.05
C TYR A 28 11.83 6.64 -31.53
N PHE A 29 11.65 7.61 -30.62
CA PHE A 29 11.64 9.04 -30.99
C PHE A 29 13.04 9.63 -31.21
N PHE A 30 14.06 9.13 -30.52
CA PHE A 30 15.43 9.67 -30.61
C PHE A 30 16.35 8.93 -31.59
N SER A 31 15.94 7.75 -32.08
CA SER A 31 16.70 7.01 -33.10
C SER A 31 15.97 7.08 -34.44
N PHE A 32 16.51 7.85 -35.38
CA PHE A 32 15.95 8.02 -36.72
C PHE A 32 15.89 6.68 -37.48
N GLY A 33 14.69 6.08 -37.55
CA GLY A 33 14.25 5.29 -38.70
C GLY A 33 14.67 3.81 -38.80
N ASP A 34 15.24 3.21 -37.76
CA ASP A 34 15.63 1.78 -37.82
C ASP A 34 14.46 0.84 -37.43
N PHE A 35 14.19 -0.17 -38.25
CA PHE A 35 13.08 -1.12 -38.09
C PHE A 35 13.14 -1.87 -36.75
N THR A 36 14.35 -2.04 -36.22
CA THR A 36 14.62 -2.64 -34.91
C THR A 36 13.89 -1.92 -33.77
N TYR A 37 13.73 -0.59 -33.82
CA TYR A 37 13.07 0.18 -32.75
C TYR A 37 11.55 0.08 -32.79
N LEU A 38 10.96 -0.10 -33.97
CA LEU A 38 9.53 -0.41 -34.11
C LEU A 38 9.19 -1.74 -33.42
N ILE A 39 10.06 -2.75 -33.55
CA ILE A 39 9.91 -4.03 -32.85
C ILE A 39 9.96 -3.84 -31.33
N PHE A 40 10.87 -3.02 -30.81
CA PHE A 40 10.94 -2.71 -29.37
C PHE A 40 9.70 -1.94 -28.86
N ALA A 41 9.14 -1.04 -29.66
CA ALA A 41 7.90 -0.34 -29.32
C ALA A 41 6.69 -1.29 -29.30
N ILE A 42 6.56 -2.16 -30.31
CA ILE A 42 5.52 -3.20 -30.35
C ILE A 42 5.67 -4.18 -29.19
N ALA A 43 6.90 -4.61 -28.86
CA ALA A 43 7.17 -5.48 -27.72
C ALA A 43 6.82 -4.80 -26.38
N GLY A 44 7.15 -3.52 -26.22
CA GLY A 44 6.77 -2.74 -25.03
C GLY A 44 5.25 -2.60 -24.86
N MET A 45 4.53 -2.32 -25.96
CA MET A 45 3.07 -2.30 -25.98
C MET A 45 2.46 -3.68 -25.69
N ALA A 46 3.04 -4.75 -26.23
CA ALA A 46 2.62 -6.12 -25.96
C ALA A 46 2.83 -6.52 -24.50
N ILE A 47 3.94 -6.09 -23.88
CA ILE A 47 4.20 -6.28 -22.45
C ILE A 47 3.19 -5.51 -21.61
N LEU A 48 2.86 -4.26 -21.96
CA LEU A 48 1.88 -3.45 -21.24
C LEU A 48 0.44 -3.98 -21.41
N ALA A 49 0.06 -4.41 -22.62
CA ALA A 49 -1.19 -5.12 -22.85
C ALA A 49 -1.22 -6.43 -22.05
N GLY A 50 -0.11 -7.16 -22.05
CA GLY A 50 0.11 -8.32 -21.21
C GLY A 50 -0.09 -8.02 -19.73
N THR A 51 0.47 -6.93 -19.19
CA THR A 51 0.35 -6.65 -17.76
C THR A 51 -1.10 -6.38 -17.34
N ILE A 52 -1.90 -5.76 -18.21
CA ILE A 52 -3.33 -5.54 -18.01
C ILE A 52 -4.10 -6.87 -18.11
N LEU A 53 -3.83 -7.67 -19.15
CA LEU A 53 -4.54 -8.94 -19.40
C LEU A 53 -4.18 -10.04 -18.37
N PHE A 54 -2.93 -10.08 -17.91
CA PHE A 54 -2.44 -11.03 -16.91
C PHE A 54 -2.72 -10.58 -15.47
N LYS A 55 -3.23 -9.35 -15.25
CA LYS A 55 -3.55 -8.84 -13.91
C LYS A 55 -4.40 -9.82 -13.10
N ARG A 56 -5.44 -10.42 -13.70
CA ARG A 56 -6.25 -11.48 -13.09
C ARG A 56 -5.42 -12.68 -12.66
N LYS A 57 -4.63 -13.24 -13.58
CA LYS A 57 -3.80 -14.41 -13.31
C LYS A 57 -2.76 -14.15 -12.23
N ILE A 58 -2.21 -12.93 -12.18
CA ILE A 58 -1.26 -12.52 -11.14
C ILE A 58 -1.96 -12.44 -9.78
N ILE A 59 -3.14 -11.81 -9.70
CA ILE A 59 -3.91 -11.74 -8.46
C ILE A 59 -4.28 -13.15 -7.99
N GLN A 60 -4.76 -14.03 -8.87
CA GLN A 60 -5.06 -15.43 -8.56
C GLN A 60 -3.83 -16.21 -8.09
N PHE A 61 -2.70 -16.04 -8.77
CA PHE A 61 -1.43 -16.65 -8.38
C PHE A 61 -0.96 -16.20 -7.00
N VAL A 62 -1.12 -14.91 -6.69
CA VAL A 62 -0.77 -14.34 -5.39
C VAL A 62 -1.75 -14.82 -4.31
N LEU A 63 -3.06 -14.84 -4.58
CA LEU A 63 -4.09 -15.38 -3.68
C LEU A 63 -3.80 -16.82 -3.25
N ALA A 64 -3.35 -17.67 -4.19
CA ALA A 64 -2.99 -19.05 -3.89
C ALA A 64 -1.78 -19.17 -2.93
N ARG A 65 -0.92 -18.14 -2.85
CA ARG A 65 0.35 -18.16 -2.12
C ARG A 65 0.40 -17.24 -0.91
N VAL A 66 -0.59 -16.36 -0.72
CA VAL A 66 -0.64 -15.47 0.42
C VAL A 66 -1.11 -16.24 1.65
N ASP A 67 -0.59 -15.87 2.83
CA ASP A 67 -0.88 -16.58 4.07
C ASP A 67 -2.28 -16.20 4.63
N TYR A 68 -2.82 -15.07 4.19
CA TYR A 68 -4.10 -14.49 4.62
C TYR A 68 -4.96 -14.11 3.39
N PRO A 69 -5.52 -15.10 2.68
CA PRO A 69 -6.13 -14.91 1.36
C PRO A 69 -7.41 -14.07 1.38
N GLY A 70 -8.26 -14.19 2.40
CA GLY A 70 -9.50 -13.43 2.54
C GLY A 70 -9.23 -11.94 2.79
N VAL A 71 -8.31 -11.64 3.72
CA VAL A 71 -7.88 -10.24 3.97
C VAL A 71 -7.23 -9.64 2.73
N PHE A 72 -6.40 -10.41 2.02
CA PHE A 72 -5.78 -9.95 0.78
C PHE A 72 -6.81 -9.69 -0.33
N PHE A 73 -7.83 -10.54 -0.44
CA PHE A 73 -8.92 -10.40 -1.39
C PHE A 73 -9.71 -9.12 -1.15
N ASP A 74 -10.20 -8.90 0.08
CA ASP A 74 -10.94 -7.66 0.44
C ASP A 74 -10.07 -6.42 0.16
N LEU A 75 -8.78 -6.44 0.51
CA LEU A 75 -7.88 -5.33 0.17
C LEU A 75 -7.79 -5.06 -1.34
N CYS A 76 -7.74 -6.10 -2.17
CA CYS A 76 -7.71 -5.95 -3.61
C CYS A 76 -9.02 -5.38 -4.16
N GLU A 77 -10.17 -5.68 -3.56
CA GLU A 77 -11.45 -5.05 -3.90
C GLU A 77 -11.48 -3.58 -3.47
N ARG A 78 -11.12 -3.29 -2.20
CA ARG A 78 -11.13 -1.92 -1.65
C ARG A 78 -10.12 -0.99 -2.32
N LEU A 79 -9.01 -1.53 -2.81
CA LEU A 79 -8.01 -0.80 -3.60
C LEU A 79 -8.32 -0.79 -5.11
N ARG A 80 -9.44 -1.39 -5.53
CA ARG A 80 -9.89 -1.45 -6.94
C ARG A 80 -8.89 -2.15 -7.86
N PHE A 81 -8.15 -3.12 -7.33
CA PHE A 81 -7.30 -4.00 -8.13
C PHE A 81 -8.11 -5.04 -8.91
N ILE A 82 -9.28 -5.41 -8.42
CA ILE A 82 -10.17 -6.43 -9.02
C ILE A 82 -11.33 -5.81 -9.81
N ASP A 83 -11.42 -4.48 -9.90
CA ASP A 83 -12.45 -3.81 -10.71
C ASP A 83 -12.57 -4.42 -12.13
N ASN A 84 -13.79 -4.88 -12.47
CA ASN A 84 -14.12 -5.55 -13.74
C ASN A 84 -13.36 -6.86 -14.02
N LEU A 85 -12.80 -7.51 -13.00
CA LEU A 85 -12.16 -8.82 -13.08
C LEU A 85 -12.96 -9.83 -12.26
N SER A 86 -13.49 -10.88 -12.89
CA SER A 86 -13.96 -12.04 -12.14
C SER A 86 -12.75 -12.81 -11.62
N VAL A 87 -12.47 -12.69 -10.33
CA VAL A 87 -11.46 -13.51 -9.65
C VAL A 87 -12.20 -14.67 -9.01
N ASP A 88 -11.90 -15.89 -9.44
CA ASP A 88 -12.51 -17.08 -8.86
C ASP A 88 -12.15 -17.17 -7.36
N GLU A 89 -13.17 -17.10 -6.51
CA GLU A 89 -13.05 -17.28 -5.08
C GLU A 89 -12.87 -18.77 -4.80
N SER A 90 -11.63 -19.21 -4.59
CA SER A 90 -11.39 -20.59 -4.15
C SER A 90 -12.00 -20.82 -2.77
N ASP A 91 -12.38 -22.06 -2.43
CA ASP A 91 -12.87 -22.43 -1.10
C ASP A 91 -11.98 -21.90 0.02
N LYS A 92 -10.66 -21.92 -0.17
CA LYS A 92 -9.68 -21.35 0.77
C LYS A 92 -9.85 -19.85 1.03
N VAL A 93 -10.21 -19.07 0.01
CA VAL A 93 -10.46 -17.62 0.14
C VAL A 93 -11.77 -17.40 0.90
N LEU A 94 -12.82 -18.15 0.56
CA LEU A 94 -14.11 -18.09 1.23
C LEU A 94 -13.99 -18.48 2.71
N ASP A 95 -13.29 -19.57 2.99
CA ASP A 95 -13.02 -20.03 4.35
C ASP A 95 -12.27 -18.97 5.15
N ASP A 96 -11.27 -18.31 4.58
CA ASP A 96 -10.53 -17.24 5.27
C ASP A 96 -11.37 -15.96 5.44
N LEU A 97 -12.24 -15.65 4.48
CA LEU A 97 -13.11 -14.47 4.49
C LEU A 97 -14.23 -14.60 5.54
N TYR A 98 -14.74 -15.81 5.75
CA TYR A 98 -15.85 -16.09 6.66
C TYR A 98 -15.45 -16.72 7.99
N TYR A 99 -14.34 -17.46 8.03
CA TYR A 99 -13.88 -18.24 9.18
C TYR A 99 -12.35 -18.21 9.33
N PRO A 100 -11.74 -17.03 9.48
CA PRO A 100 -10.28 -16.91 9.63
C PRO A 100 -9.80 -17.69 10.88
N GLN A 101 -8.99 -18.73 10.68
CA GLN A 101 -8.52 -19.64 11.73
C GLN A 101 -7.24 -19.18 12.43
N TYR A 102 -6.58 -18.14 11.94
CA TYR A 102 -5.27 -17.70 12.40
C TYR A 102 -5.38 -16.68 13.55
N ASP A 103 -4.36 -16.64 14.41
CA ASP A 103 -4.32 -15.72 15.56
C ASP A 103 -4.07 -14.26 15.16
N THR A 104 -4.66 -13.34 15.93
CA THR A 104 -4.57 -11.90 15.68
C THR A 104 -3.15 -11.39 15.92
N ASP A 105 -2.53 -11.84 17.01
CA ASP A 105 -1.15 -11.48 17.32
C ASP A 105 -0.17 -11.99 16.26
N GLN A 106 -0.42 -13.18 15.72
CA GLN A 106 0.34 -13.72 14.60
C GLN A 106 0.18 -12.84 13.35
N PHE A 107 -1.06 -12.50 12.99
CA PHE A 107 -1.35 -11.61 11.86
C PHE A 107 -0.66 -10.24 11.99
N LEU A 108 -0.73 -9.63 13.17
CA LEU A 108 -0.10 -8.35 13.45
C LEU A 108 1.43 -8.44 13.34
N ALA A 109 2.04 -9.48 13.92
CA ALA A 109 3.48 -9.70 13.87
C ALA A 109 3.98 -9.94 12.44
N ASP A 110 3.30 -10.80 11.68
CA ASP A 110 3.71 -11.13 10.31
C ASP A 110 3.63 -9.93 9.36
N ASN A 111 2.68 -9.03 9.59
CA ASN A 111 2.52 -7.83 8.78
C ASN A 111 3.19 -6.59 9.36
N GLY A 112 3.84 -6.69 10.53
CA GLY A 112 4.47 -5.56 11.21
C GLY A 112 3.47 -4.44 11.50
N LEU A 113 2.29 -4.80 12.01
CA LEU A 113 1.20 -3.91 12.37
C LEU A 113 1.11 -3.77 13.90
N THR A 114 0.54 -2.66 14.36
CA THR A 114 0.07 -2.53 15.74
C THR A 114 -1.42 -2.27 15.74
N ALA A 115 -2.15 -2.87 16.68
CA ALA A 115 -3.58 -2.64 16.85
C ALA A 115 -3.92 -1.18 17.22
N GLU A 116 -2.91 -0.44 17.69
CA GLU A 116 -3.02 0.96 18.10
C GLU A 116 -2.60 1.90 16.97
N ILE A 117 -3.48 2.83 16.62
CA ILE A 117 -3.21 3.93 15.71
C ILE A 117 -3.02 5.20 16.53
N ARG A 118 -1.87 5.86 16.35
CA ARG A 118 -1.50 7.11 17.02
C ARG A 118 -1.37 8.22 15.97
N ASN A 119 -1.34 9.47 16.43
CA ASN A 119 -0.91 10.56 15.56
C ASN A 119 0.55 10.33 15.13
N ALA A 120 0.79 10.29 13.82
CA ALA A 120 2.14 10.44 13.29
C ALA A 120 2.57 11.88 13.57
N GLY A 121 3.53 12.06 14.47
CA GLY A 121 4.16 13.36 14.61
C GLY A 121 4.71 13.80 13.25
N SER A 122 4.34 15.01 12.80
CA SER A 122 4.83 15.69 11.59
C SER A 122 5.66 14.83 10.63
N THR A 123 5.00 14.10 9.72
CA THR A 123 5.67 13.49 8.59
C THR A 123 6.04 14.58 7.60
N GLN A 124 7.23 15.16 7.74
CA GLN A 124 7.83 15.87 6.61
C GLN A 124 8.03 14.86 5.47
N SER A 125 7.50 15.20 4.31
CA SER A 125 7.36 14.37 3.11
C SER A 125 8.59 13.51 2.83
N SER A 126 8.45 12.19 3.00
CA SER A 126 9.43 11.18 2.61
C SER A 126 9.77 11.26 1.11
N ALA A 127 8.89 11.80 0.28
CA ALA A 127 9.15 12.03 -1.14
C ALA A 127 10.23 13.11 -1.37
N LEU A 128 10.32 14.12 -0.50
CA LEU A 128 11.35 15.16 -0.55
C LEU A 128 12.72 14.61 -0.14
N ALA A 129 12.75 13.70 0.83
CA ALA A 129 13.96 13.00 1.24
C ALA A 129 14.46 12.04 0.14
N ILE A 130 13.55 11.29 -0.48
CA ILE A 130 13.88 10.37 -1.59
C ILE A 130 14.34 11.15 -2.82
N SER A 131 13.66 12.23 -3.20
CA SER A 131 14.08 13.05 -4.35
C SER A 131 15.43 13.74 -4.12
N THR A 132 15.69 14.20 -2.89
CA THR A 132 16.97 14.80 -2.50
C THR A 132 18.10 13.75 -2.45
N ALA A 133 17.80 12.53 -2.01
CA ALA A 133 18.75 11.41 -2.03
C ALA A 133 19.09 10.98 -3.47
N ILE A 134 18.08 10.86 -4.34
CA ILE A 134 18.28 10.57 -5.77
C ILE A 134 19.11 11.69 -6.42
N PHE A 135 18.83 12.96 -6.12
CA PHE A 135 19.59 14.11 -6.62
C PHE A 135 21.05 14.09 -6.14
N MET A 136 21.30 13.76 -4.86
CA MET A 136 22.65 13.63 -4.30
C MET A 136 23.43 12.46 -4.92
N VAL A 137 22.78 11.31 -5.17
CA VAL A 137 23.39 10.18 -5.87
C VAL A 137 23.67 10.53 -7.34
N ALA A 138 22.75 11.23 -8.01
CA ALA A 138 22.97 11.72 -9.37
C ALA A 138 24.15 12.71 -9.44
N LEU A 139 24.28 13.62 -8.47
CA LEU A 139 25.44 14.51 -8.33
C LEU A 139 26.75 13.73 -8.14
N LEU A 140 26.75 12.65 -7.34
CA LEU A 140 27.93 11.79 -7.13
C LEU A 140 28.34 11.01 -8.39
N LEU A 141 27.40 10.73 -9.30
CA LEU A 141 27.66 10.04 -10.57
C LEU A 141 28.24 10.96 -11.66
N ILE A 142 28.15 12.29 -11.50
CA ILE A 142 28.83 13.28 -12.35
C ILE A 142 30.30 13.39 -11.88
N ARG A 143 31.03 12.31 -12.17
CA ARG A 143 32.33 11.97 -11.58
C ARG A 143 33.55 12.84 -11.96
N PRO A 144 33.62 13.61 -13.07
CA PRO A 144 34.92 14.17 -13.47
C PRO A 144 35.37 15.43 -12.71
N HIS A 145 34.51 16.06 -11.89
CA HIS A 145 34.83 17.38 -11.28
C HIS A 145 34.70 17.48 -9.75
N ILE A 146 34.40 16.39 -9.04
CA ILE A 146 34.18 16.44 -7.58
C ILE A 146 35.45 16.03 -6.82
N ASN A 147 35.91 16.92 -5.95
CA ASN A 147 37.09 16.72 -5.09
C ASN A 147 36.93 15.47 -4.20
N ARG A 148 37.96 14.62 -4.10
CA ARG A 148 37.91 13.33 -3.36
C ARG A 148 37.54 13.49 -1.89
N TRP A 149 37.80 14.65 -1.30
CA TRP A 149 37.46 14.98 0.09
C TRP A 149 35.99 15.37 0.32
N LEU A 150 35.23 15.67 -0.73
CA LEU A 150 33.80 16.01 -0.63
C LEU A 150 32.91 14.76 -0.50
N LEU A 151 33.41 13.60 -0.93
CA LEU A 151 32.66 12.34 -0.96
C LEU A 151 32.23 11.86 0.44
N PRO A 152 33.10 11.86 1.47
CA PRO A 152 32.70 11.50 2.83
C PRO A 152 31.68 12.49 3.40
N VAL A 153 31.83 13.79 3.10
CA VAL A 153 30.92 14.84 3.58
C VAL A 153 29.53 14.66 2.98
N LEU A 154 29.42 14.39 1.69
CA LEU A 154 28.13 14.11 1.03
C LEU A 154 27.50 12.82 1.54
N PHE A 155 28.31 11.79 1.83
CA PHE A 155 27.83 10.54 2.44
C PHE A 155 27.28 10.76 3.85
N PHE A 156 28.00 11.47 4.73
CA PHE A 156 27.51 11.77 6.09
C PHE A 156 26.32 12.72 6.08
N ALA A 157 26.29 13.70 5.17
CA ALA A 157 25.12 14.56 4.96
C ALA A 157 23.89 13.75 4.52
N LEU A 158 24.07 12.79 3.59
CA LEU A 158 23.02 11.87 3.16
C LEU A 158 22.50 11.02 4.33
N VAL A 159 23.40 10.43 5.13
CA VAL A 159 23.02 9.61 6.30
C VAL A 159 22.28 10.46 7.35
N ALA A 160 22.74 11.68 7.63
CA ALA A 160 22.08 12.59 8.56
C ALA A 160 20.70 13.02 8.05
N LEU A 161 20.58 13.29 6.74
CA LEU A 161 19.34 13.67 6.09
C LEU A 161 18.34 12.50 6.11
N VAL A 162 18.75 11.29 5.71
CA VAL A 162 17.94 10.07 5.84
C VAL A 162 17.47 9.90 7.29
N ARG A 163 18.36 10.04 8.28
CA ARG A 163 18.01 9.89 9.71
C ARG A 163 17.05 10.97 10.23
N TYR A 164 17.16 12.21 9.74
CA TYR A 164 16.23 13.29 10.06
C TYR A 164 14.82 13.01 9.52
N PHE A 165 14.74 12.38 8.35
CA PHE A 165 13.50 12.03 7.67
C PHE A 165 12.96 10.62 8.01
N ILE A 166 13.65 9.82 8.84
CA ILE A 166 13.05 8.60 9.40
C ILE A 166 11.86 9.06 10.25
N PRO A 167 10.62 8.64 9.92
CA PRO A 167 9.44 9.03 10.67
C PRO A 167 9.63 8.62 12.13
N LYS A 168 9.67 9.61 13.02
CA LYS A 168 9.72 9.36 14.46
C LYS A 168 8.38 8.71 14.83
N ARG A 169 8.44 7.48 15.38
CA ARG A 169 7.25 6.78 15.90
C ARG A 169 6.42 7.76 16.73
N GLY A 170 5.12 7.83 16.43
CA GLY A 170 4.18 8.73 17.10
C GLY A 170 4.30 8.61 18.61
N LYS A 171 4.48 9.74 19.29
CA LYS A 171 4.44 9.85 20.76
C LYS A 171 3.08 10.42 21.16
N GLY A 172 2.43 9.81 22.15
CA GLY A 172 1.09 10.20 22.63
C GLY A 172 0.13 9.01 22.64
N LEU A 173 -0.96 9.11 23.41
CA LEU A 173 -1.98 8.05 23.56
C LEU A 173 -2.55 7.58 22.20
N PRO A 174 -2.97 6.31 22.07
CA PRO A 174 -3.61 5.83 20.86
C PRO A 174 -4.93 6.58 20.62
N LEU A 175 -5.11 7.07 19.40
CA LEU A 175 -6.36 7.69 18.94
C LEU A 175 -7.43 6.63 18.66
N TYR A 176 -6.98 5.51 18.09
CA TYR A 176 -7.83 4.38 17.74
C TYR A 176 -7.13 3.10 18.18
N THR A 177 -7.87 2.21 18.83
CA THR A 177 -7.35 0.88 19.19
C THR A 177 -8.30 -0.18 18.66
N PHE A 178 -7.76 -1.13 17.90
CA PHE A 178 -8.52 -2.23 17.33
C PHE A 178 -8.51 -3.39 18.32
N THR A 179 -9.67 -3.75 18.86
CA THR A 179 -9.81 -4.85 19.82
C THR A 179 -10.84 -5.85 19.31
N PRO A 180 -10.94 -7.05 19.91
CA PRO A 180 -11.99 -8.02 19.54
C PRO A 180 -13.42 -7.46 19.67
N GLU A 181 -13.64 -6.50 20.57
CA GLU A 181 -14.96 -5.90 20.80
C GLU A 181 -15.32 -4.84 19.74
N GLY A 182 -14.33 -4.11 19.21
CA GLY A 182 -14.58 -3.02 18.28
C GLY A 182 -13.39 -2.10 18.04
N ILE A 183 -13.68 -0.93 17.46
CA ILE A 183 -12.72 0.17 17.34
C ILE A 183 -12.94 1.09 18.55
N ILE A 184 -11.99 1.11 19.48
CA ILE A 184 -11.98 2.05 20.59
C ILE A 184 -11.59 3.42 20.05
N THR A 185 -12.44 4.41 20.29
CA THR A 185 -12.21 5.83 19.98
C THR A 185 -12.30 6.66 21.26
N GLU A 186 -11.90 7.94 21.24
CA GLU A 186 -12.14 8.86 22.36
C GLU A 186 -13.63 8.98 22.74
N GLN A 187 -14.52 8.65 21.81
CA GLN A 187 -15.95 8.86 21.93
C GLN A 187 -16.72 7.59 22.29
N GLY A 188 -16.03 6.47 22.55
CA GLY A 188 -16.63 5.17 22.82
C GLY A 188 -16.12 4.07 21.90
N ILE A 189 -16.76 2.89 22.01
CA ILE A 189 -16.41 1.67 21.28
C ILE A 189 -17.37 1.50 20.11
N ILE A 190 -16.85 1.47 18.89
CA ILE A 190 -17.61 1.13 17.68
C ILE A 190 -17.52 -0.38 17.49
N ALA A 191 -18.58 -1.10 17.82
CA ALA A 191 -18.62 -2.56 17.75
C ALA A 191 -18.46 -3.08 16.31
N TRP A 192 -17.75 -4.20 16.11
CA TRP A 192 -17.53 -4.71 14.75
C TRP A 192 -18.81 -5.13 14.03
N GLN A 193 -19.88 -5.46 14.75
CA GLN A 193 -21.19 -5.76 14.19
C GLN A 193 -21.86 -4.51 13.58
N SER A 194 -21.58 -3.31 14.11
CA SER A 194 -22.19 -2.08 13.62
C SER A 194 -21.49 -1.52 12.38
N VAL A 195 -20.20 -1.87 12.18
CA VAL A 195 -19.41 -1.50 10.99
C VAL A 195 -19.89 -2.32 9.79
N TYR A 196 -20.46 -1.67 8.78
CA TYR A 196 -21.01 -2.36 7.61
C TYR A 196 -20.23 -2.10 6.32
N ASP A 197 -19.47 -1.00 6.23
CA ASP A 197 -18.65 -0.71 5.06
C ASP A 197 -17.46 0.19 5.38
N TRP A 198 -16.45 0.19 4.52
CA TRP A 198 -15.41 1.22 4.51
C TRP A 198 -14.90 1.51 3.10
N THR A 199 -14.61 2.77 2.84
CA THR A 199 -14.13 3.23 1.54
C THR A 199 -12.83 4.02 1.68
N ALA A 200 -11.85 3.71 0.83
CA ALA A 200 -10.68 4.54 0.64
C ALA A 200 -11.04 5.65 -0.35
N GLY A 201 -10.99 6.90 0.08
CA GLY A 201 -11.41 8.04 -0.74
C GLY A 201 -10.61 8.17 -2.05
N ALA A 202 -11.32 8.30 -3.17
CA ALA A 202 -10.77 8.52 -4.51
C ALA A 202 -10.67 10.01 -4.92
N LYS A 203 -11.08 10.97 -4.07
CA LYS A 203 -11.14 12.39 -4.46
C LYS A 203 -9.76 13.07 -4.40
N ALA A 204 -9.43 13.65 -5.56
CA ALA A 204 -8.20 14.32 -5.93
C ALA A 204 -7.67 15.33 -4.91
N GLY A 205 -6.36 15.24 -4.64
CA GLY A 205 -5.58 16.32 -4.04
C GLY A 205 -5.34 16.16 -2.53
N LYS A 206 -4.22 15.49 -2.19
CA LYS A 206 -3.60 15.40 -0.85
C LYS A 206 -4.37 14.58 0.20
N GLY A 207 -3.83 13.39 0.53
CA GLY A 207 -4.17 12.63 1.74
C GLY A 207 -5.49 11.87 1.65
N ARG A 208 -5.47 10.69 1.00
CA ARG A 208 -6.62 9.77 0.88
C ARG A 208 -7.17 9.42 2.27
N SER A 209 -8.34 9.96 2.64
CA SER A 209 -9.04 9.56 3.86
C SER A 209 -9.61 8.15 3.71
N ILE A 210 -9.82 7.47 4.85
CA ILE A 210 -10.58 6.22 4.92
C ILE A 210 -11.86 6.54 5.66
N MET A 211 -13.01 6.33 5.03
CA MET A 211 -14.31 6.50 5.65
C MET A 211 -14.82 5.13 6.08
N VAL A 212 -14.91 4.90 7.39
CA VAL A 212 -15.52 3.72 8.00
C VAL A 212 -16.97 4.04 8.30
N GLN A 213 -17.91 3.27 7.76
CA GLN A 213 -19.34 3.48 7.92
C GLN A 213 -19.90 2.47 8.93
N PHE A 214 -20.71 2.96 9.87
CA PHE A 214 -21.29 2.16 10.94
C PHE A 214 -22.66 2.68 11.37
N VAL A 215 -23.45 1.82 12.01
CA VAL A 215 -24.78 2.15 12.53
C VAL A 215 -24.70 2.41 14.04
N GLU A 216 -24.68 3.69 14.44
CA GLU A 216 -24.83 4.12 15.84
C GLU A 216 -25.87 5.24 15.98
N PRO A 217 -26.58 5.35 17.11
CA PRO A 217 -27.44 6.50 17.39
C PRO A 217 -26.64 7.81 17.33
N GLY A 218 -26.90 8.65 16.32
CA GLY A 218 -26.28 9.97 16.17
C GLY A 218 -24.92 9.99 15.45
N ARG A 219 -24.36 8.85 15.04
CA ARG A 219 -23.13 8.76 14.22
C ARG A 219 -23.28 7.73 13.13
N LYS A 220 -22.77 8.06 11.94
CA LYS A 220 -22.88 7.21 10.75
C LYS A 220 -21.54 6.83 10.12
N ALA A 221 -20.49 7.59 10.41
CA ALA A 221 -19.18 7.36 9.84
C ALA A 221 -18.05 7.92 10.70
N LEU A 222 -16.89 7.27 10.59
CA LEU A 222 -15.60 7.68 11.15
C LEU A 222 -14.69 7.96 9.96
N ILE A 223 -14.15 9.17 9.89
CA ILE A 223 -13.23 9.57 8.83
C ILE A 223 -11.82 9.56 9.42
N LEU A 224 -11.00 8.65 8.92
CA LEU A 224 -9.59 8.53 9.26
C LEU A 224 -8.76 9.27 8.21
N TYR A 225 -7.77 10.05 8.65
CA TYR A 225 -6.83 10.77 7.77
C TYR A 225 -5.43 10.18 7.93
N PRO A 226 -5.06 9.16 7.14
CA PRO A 226 -3.83 8.39 7.36
C PRO A 226 -2.54 9.20 7.30
N TYR A 227 -2.54 10.34 6.61
CA TYR A 227 -1.38 11.25 6.59
C TYR A 227 -1.03 11.82 7.97
N HIS A 228 -1.99 11.83 8.91
CA HIS A 228 -1.78 12.24 10.29
C HIS A 228 -1.59 11.05 11.24
N LEU A 229 -1.59 9.81 10.74
CA LEU A 229 -1.61 8.60 11.55
C LEU A 229 -0.32 7.80 11.38
N THR A 230 0.04 7.02 12.41
CA THR A 230 1.23 6.16 12.40
C THR A 230 1.18 5.04 11.37
N HIS A 231 -0.02 4.71 10.89
CA HIS A 231 -0.27 3.69 9.89
C HIS A 231 -0.63 4.32 8.54
N SER A 232 -0.06 3.75 7.49
CA SER A 232 -0.43 4.05 6.11
C SER A 232 -1.86 3.57 5.79
N ASN A 233 -2.43 4.07 4.69
CA ASN A 233 -3.76 3.65 4.24
C ASN A 233 -3.91 2.13 4.14
N VAL A 234 -2.91 1.47 3.54
CA VAL A 234 -2.93 0.02 3.35
C VAL A 234 -2.94 -0.69 4.70
N GLU A 235 -2.16 -0.21 5.66
CA GLU A 235 -2.09 -0.80 7.00
C GLU A 235 -3.41 -0.64 7.77
N ILE A 236 -4.07 0.52 7.65
CA ILE A 236 -5.38 0.75 8.26
C ILE A 236 -6.44 -0.15 7.60
N LEU A 237 -6.43 -0.27 6.27
CA LEU A 237 -7.34 -1.17 5.56
C LEU A 237 -7.07 -2.64 5.94
N MET A 238 -5.81 -3.04 6.12
CA MET A 238 -5.46 -4.39 6.58
C MET A 238 -6.03 -4.68 7.96
N LEU A 239 -5.94 -3.72 8.89
CA LEU A 239 -6.53 -3.83 10.22
C LEU A 239 -8.06 -3.92 10.15
N LEU A 240 -8.71 -3.06 9.37
CA LEU A 240 -10.16 -3.07 9.19
C LEU A 240 -10.66 -4.41 8.62
N ALA A 241 -10.04 -4.87 7.52
CA ALA A 241 -10.36 -6.15 6.89
C ALA A 241 -10.19 -7.31 7.87
N HIS A 242 -9.01 -7.42 8.50
CA HIS A 242 -8.73 -8.51 9.43
C HIS A 242 -9.71 -8.56 10.61
N TYR A 243 -9.88 -7.45 11.32
CA TYR A 243 -10.74 -7.43 12.50
C TYR A 243 -12.21 -7.60 12.13
N LYS A 244 -12.67 -7.06 10.99
CA LYS A 244 -14.05 -7.28 10.54
C LYS A 244 -14.29 -8.74 10.17
N HIS A 245 -13.40 -9.38 9.41
CA HIS A 245 -13.56 -10.80 9.05
C HIS A 245 -13.54 -11.69 10.29
N LYS A 246 -12.69 -11.38 11.27
CA LYS A 246 -12.51 -12.22 12.46
C LYS A 246 -13.53 -11.99 13.56
N TYR A 247 -13.91 -10.75 13.82
CA TYR A 247 -14.73 -10.36 14.98
C TYR A 247 -16.05 -9.69 14.60
N GLY A 248 -16.26 -9.40 13.32
CA GLY A 248 -17.46 -8.76 12.80
C GLY A 248 -18.75 -9.47 13.17
N GLY A 249 -18.70 -10.79 13.39
CA GLY A 249 -19.88 -11.63 13.54
C GLY A 249 -20.77 -11.57 12.28
N ARG A 250 -21.44 -12.68 11.96
CA ARG A 250 -22.54 -12.58 11.01
C ARG A 250 -23.71 -11.92 11.73
N VAL A 251 -24.28 -10.88 11.13
CA VAL A 251 -25.70 -10.63 11.35
C VAL A 251 -26.39 -11.82 10.67
N ASN A 252 -26.91 -12.74 11.47
CA ASN A 252 -27.89 -13.73 10.98
C ASN A 252 -29.18 -13.00 10.62
#